data_AF-A0A966JTL3-F1
#
_entry.id   AF-A0A966JTL3-F1
#
_cell.length_a   1.000
_cell.length_b   1.000
_cell.length_c   1.000
_cell.angle_alpha   90.00
_cell.angle_beta   90.00
_cell.angle_gamma   90.00
#
_symmetry.space_group_name_H-M   'P 1'
#
loop_
_entity.id
_entity.type
_entity.pdbx_description
1 polymer ?
#
loop_
_entity_poly.entity_id
_entity_poly.type
_entity_poly.pdbx_seq_one_letter_code
_entity_poly.pdbx_strand_id
1 'polypeptide(L)'
;MKEATLKGYATATDLADYLVVKGVAFRDAHEIVAKAVNAAIKKKSDLSELKLDELKKFSKMISNDVYSHLTLEGSIKSRNHIGGTSFDQVKKSIDKAKKALKK
;
A
#
# COMPACT_ATOMS: atom_id res chain seq x y z
N MET A 1 16.79 -6.33 5.56
CA MET A 1 15.47 -6.70 4.99
C MET A 1 14.54 -5.49 4.85
N LYS A 2 14.30 -4.70 5.91
CA LYS A 2 13.43 -3.50 5.88
C LYS A 2 13.77 -2.49 4.79
N GLU A 3 15.04 -2.14 4.61
CA GLU A 3 15.44 -1.18 3.57
C GLU A 3 15.11 -1.65 2.15
N ALA A 4 15.17 -2.96 1.89
CA ALA A 4 14.80 -3.51 0.59
C ALA A 4 13.29 -3.40 0.33
N THR A 5 12.45 -3.49 1.37
CA THR A 5 10.98 -3.36 1.25
C THR A 5 10.50 -1.93 1.02
N LEU A 6 11.33 -0.94 1.34
CA LEU A 6 11.05 0.48 1.09
C LEU A 6 11.48 0.93 -0.31
N LYS A 7 12.25 0.11 -1.03
CA LYS A 7 12.72 0.40 -2.38
C LYS A 7 11.81 -0.31 -3.40
N GLY A 8 11.52 0.35 -4.52
CA GLY A 8 10.79 -0.25 -5.64
C GLY A 8 9.28 -0.01 -5.66
N TYR A 9 8.79 1.04 -5.00
CA TYR A 9 7.38 1.44 -5.05
C TYR A 9 6.40 0.33 -4.62
N ALA A 10 6.79 -0.48 -3.63
CA ALA A 10 5.97 -1.58 -3.12
C ALA A 10 4.56 -1.12 -2.68
N THR A 11 4.44 0.13 -2.22
CA THR A 11 3.20 0.80 -1.82
C THR A 11 2.34 1.31 -2.99
N ALA A 12 2.78 1.15 -4.25
CA ALA A 12 1.99 1.55 -5.41
C ALA A 12 0.65 0.80 -5.49
N THR A 13 0.66 -0.50 -5.17
CA THR A 13 -0.58 -1.30 -5.10
C THR A 13 -1.50 -0.77 -4.00
N ASP A 14 -0.95 -0.40 -2.84
CA ASP A 14 -1.74 0.19 -1.75
C ASP A 14 -2.36 1.53 -2.15
N LEU A 15 -1.69 2.35 -2.98
CA LEU A 15 -2.26 3.57 -3.54
C LEU A 15 -3.42 3.29 -4.50
N ALA A 16 -3.33 2.23 -5.30
CA ALA A 16 -4.42 1.81 -6.19
C ALA A 16 -5.63 1.34 -5.38
N ASP A 17 -5.41 0.48 -4.38
CA ASP A 17 -6.46 0.02 -3.47
C ASP A 17 -7.12 1.19 -2.72
N TYR A 18 -6.32 2.16 -2.25
CA TYR A 18 -6.82 3.39 -1.63
C TYR A 18 -7.77 4.16 -2.56
N LEU A 19 -7.44 4.31 -3.85
CA LEU A 19 -8.30 4.99 -4.82
C LEU A 19 -9.59 4.21 -5.09
N VAL A 20 -9.50 2.87 -5.15
CA VAL A 20 -10.64 1.99 -5.34
C VAL A 20 -11.63 2.07 -4.19
N VAL A 21 -11.13 2.08 -2.95
CA VAL A 21 -11.95 2.29 -1.75
C VAL A 21 -12.66 3.65 -1.79
N LYS A 22 -12.06 4.66 -2.44
CA LYS A 22 -12.67 5.98 -2.65
C LYS A 22 -13.58 6.07 -3.89
N GLY A 23 -13.89 4.95 -4.53
CA GLY A 23 -14.87 4.87 -5.62
C GLY A 23 -14.29 5.03 -7.03
N VAL A 24 -12.96 5.05 -7.19
CA VAL A 24 -12.33 5.04 -8.51
C VAL A 24 -12.34 3.60 -9.05
N ALA A 25 -12.73 3.40 -10.32
CA ALA A 25 -12.67 2.07 -10.92
C ALA A 25 -11.22 1.55 -10.92
N PHE A 26 -11.01 0.25 -10.67
CA PHE A 26 -9.66 -0.32 -10.52
C PHE A 26 -8.74 -0.03 -11.71
N ARG A 27 -9.27 -0.10 -12.94
CA ARG A 27 -8.53 0.23 -14.16
C ARG A 27 -8.00 1.66 -14.14
N ASP A 28 -8.86 2.63 -13.82
CA ASP A 28 -8.49 4.04 -13.74
C ASP A 28 -7.52 4.28 -12.59
N ALA A 29 -7.74 3.66 -11.42
CA ALA A 29 -6.85 3.72 -10.28
C ALA A 29 -5.44 3.24 -10.65
N HIS A 30 -5.34 2.10 -11.33
CA HIS A 30 -4.07 1.55 -11.81
C HIS A 30 -3.35 2.51 -12.78
N GLU A 31 -4.08 3.12 -13.73
CA GLU A 31 -3.49 4.12 -14.64
C GLU A 31 -3.01 5.40 -13.92
N ILE A 32 -3.78 5.88 -12.93
CA ILE A 32 -3.42 7.02 -12.08
C ILE A 32 -2.13 6.72 -11.32
N VAL A 33 -2.04 5.55 -10.67
CA VAL A 33 -0.87 5.10 -9.92
C VAL A 33 0.34 4.95 -10.84
N ALA A 34 0.19 4.38 -12.04
CA ALA A 34 1.28 4.24 -13.00
C ALA A 34 1.88 5.61 -13.39
N LYS A 35 1.05 6.64 -13.56
CA LYS A 35 1.51 8.02 -13.81
C LYS A 35 2.24 8.60 -12.58
N ALA A 36 1.73 8.36 -11.38
CA ALA A 36 2.36 8.82 -10.14
C ALA A 36 3.73 8.16 -9.91
N VAL A 37 3.85 6.84 -10.11
CA VAL A 37 5.11 6.09 -10.03
C VAL A 37 6.12 6.62 -11.05
N ASN A 38 5.70 6.84 -12.29
CA ASN A 38 6.57 7.42 -13.32
C ASN A 38 7.07 8.82 -12.94
N ALA A 39 6.25 9.64 -12.29
CA ALA A 39 6.68 10.95 -11.79
C ALA A 39 7.69 10.84 -10.65
N ALA A 40 7.47 9.90 -9.71
CA ALA A 40 8.39 9.60 -8.61
C ALA A 40 9.76 9.13 -9.13
N ILE A 41 9.77 8.21 -10.12
CA ILE A 41 10.99 7.74 -10.80
C ILE A 41 11.76 8.91 -11.41
N LYS A 42 11.09 9.80 -12.16
CA LYS A 42 11.73 10.95 -12.79
C LYS A 42 12.36 11.90 -11.77
N LYS A 43 11.80 11.98 -10.57
CA LYS A 43 12.31 12.79 -9.46
C LYS A 43 13.34 12.09 -8.58
N LYS A 44 13.59 10.79 -8.83
CA LYS A 44 14.41 9.93 -7.96
C LYS A 44 13.93 9.95 -6.50
N SER A 45 12.61 9.96 -6.30
CA SER A 45 11.95 9.93 -4.99
C SER A 45 10.94 8.79 -4.93
N ASP A 46 10.54 8.38 -3.73
CA ASP A 46 9.45 7.43 -3.50
C ASP A 46 8.06 8.10 -3.66
N LEU A 47 6.99 7.29 -3.78
CA LEU A 47 5.62 7.78 -3.78
C LEU A 47 5.26 8.54 -2.50
N SER A 48 5.75 8.06 -1.35
CA SER A 48 5.54 8.68 -0.04
C SER A 48 6.20 10.06 0.10
N GLU A 49 7.19 10.35 -0.75
CA GLU A 49 7.94 11.62 -0.77
C GLU A 49 7.33 12.67 -1.71
N LEU A 50 6.35 12.28 -2.55
CA LEU A 50 5.65 13.22 -3.41
C LEU A 50 4.75 14.14 -2.57
N LYS A 51 4.76 15.45 -2.88
CA LYS A 51 3.90 16.43 -2.20
C LYS A 51 2.42 16.15 -2.53
N LEU A 52 1.53 16.44 -1.58
CA LEU A 52 0.10 16.19 -1.73
C LEU A 52 -0.49 16.91 -2.94
N ASP A 53 -0.04 18.15 -3.20
CA ASP A 53 -0.44 18.93 -4.38
C ASP A 53 -0.11 18.19 -5.69
N GLU A 54 1.04 17.53 -5.75
CA GLU A 54 1.45 16.77 -6.92
C GLU A 54 0.65 15.48 -7.07
N LEU A 55 0.39 14.79 -5.96
CA LEU A 55 -0.47 13.62 -5.98
C LEU A 55 -1.89 13.97 -6.45
N LYS A 56 -2.43 15.11 -5.99
CA LYS A 56 -3.74 15.63 -6.39
C LYS A 56 -3.84 15.96 -7.88
N LYS A 57 -2.74 16.20 -8.58
CA LYS A 57 -2.73 16.36 -10.05
C LYS A 57 -3.09 15.05 -10.77
N PHE A 58 -2.84 13.89 -10.16
CA PHE A 58 -3.21 12.60 -10.74
C PHE A 58 -4.65 12.20 -10.39
N SER A 59 -5.12 12.51 -9.19
CA SER A 59 -6.52 12.29 -8.81
C SER A 59 -6.97 13.22 -7.69
N LYS A 60 -8.15 13.84 -7.88
CA LYS A 60 -8.80 14.69 -6.87
C LYS A 60 -9.25 13.91 -5.63
N MET A 61 -9.34 12.58 -5.72
CA MET A 61 -9.70 11.70 -4.59
C MET A 61 -8.53 11.51 -3.61
N ILE A 62 -7.31 11.92 -3.98
CA ILE A 62 -6.16 11.85 -3.08
C ILE A 62 -6.23 12.98 -2.06
N SER A 63 -6.12 12.61 -0.79
CA SER A 63 -6.15 13.51 0.36
C SER A 63 -5.00 13.18 1.30
N ASN A 64 -4.82 13.97 2.37
CA ASN A 64 -3.65 13.86 3.25
C ASN A 64 -3.55 12.49 3.97
N ASP A 65 -4.66 11.77 4.08
CA ASP A 65 -4.73 10.41 4.60
C ASP A 65 -3.94 9.39 3.75
N VAL A 66 -3.63 9.69 2.49
CA VAL A 66 -2.86 8.81 1.59
C VAL A 66 -1.50 8.40 2.20
N TYR A 67 -0.84 9.31 2.93
CA TYR A 67 0.47 9.03 3.50
C TYR A 67 0.44 7.95 4.58
N SER A 68 -0.71 7.75 5.24
CA SER A 68 -0.88 6.65 6.19
C SER A 68 -0.86 5.28 5.49
N HIS A 69 -1.33 5.23 4.24
CA HIS A 69 -1.34 4.03 3.39
C HIS A 69 -0.01 3.80 2.68
N LEU A 70 0.74 4.87 2.38
CA LEU A 70 2.06 4.80 1.73
C LEU A 70 3.21 4.49 2.71
N THR A 71 2.92 3.79 3.81
CA THR A 71 3.93 3.30 4.76
C THR A 71 4.03 1.79 4.72
N LEU A 72 5.20 1.25 5.08
CA LEU A 72 5.39 -0.20 5.24
C LEU A 72 4.40 -0.79 6.24
N GLU A 73 4.19 -0.11 7.38
CA GLU A 73 3.22 -0.55 8.38
C GLU A 73 1.78 -0.47 7.88
N GLY A 74 1.42 0.59 7.14
CA GLY A 74 0.11 0.74 6.51
C GLY A 74 -0.19 -0.40 5.54
N SER A 75 0.78 -0.73 4.68
CA SER A 75 0.69 -1.84 3.72
C SER A 75 0.55 -3.21 4.41
N ILE A 76 1.26 -3.45 5.52
CA ILE A 76 1.11 -4.68 6.30
C ILE A 76 -0.26 -4.74 6.98
N LYS A 77 -0.70 -3.64 7.59
CA LYS A 77 -1.98 -3.56 8.31
C LYS A 77 -3.19 -3.66 7.38
N SER A 78 -3.10 -3.17 6.14
CA SER A 78 -4.20 -3.20 5.17
C SER A 78 -4.60 -4.64 4.78
N ARG A 79 -3.65 -5.57 4.75
CA ARG A 79 -3.89 -6.99 4.42
C ARG A 79 -4.39 -7.79 5.63
N ASN A 80 -5.51 -7.33 6.21
CA ASN A 80 -6.19 -7.95 7.35
C ASN A 80 -7.41 -8.79 6.94
N HIS A 81 -7.23 -9.63 5.92
CA HIS A 81 -8.17 -10.70 5.58
C HIS A 81 -7.60 -12.05 6.03
N ILE A 82 -8.42 -13.10 6.03
CA ILE A 82 -7.97 -14.47 6.36
C ILE A 82 -6.78 -14.82 5.45
N GLY A 83 -5.66 -15.24 6.06
CA GLY A 83 -4.42 -15.56 5.35
C GLY A 83 -3.58 -14.36 4.92
N GLY A 84 -3.99 -13.13 5.25
CA GLY A 84 -3.24 -11.91 4.98
C GLY A 84 -2.01 -11.73 5.88
N THR A 85 -1.20 -10.71 5.57
CA THR A 85 0.10 -10.46 6.21
C THR A 85 0.03 -9.53 7.43
N SER A 86 -1.16 -9.04 7.80
CA SER A 86 -1.30 -8.19 8.99
C SER A 86 -0.86 -8.94 10.27
N PHE A 87 -0.35 -8.19 11.25
CA PHE A 87 0.15 -8.74 12.51
C PHE A 87 -0.88 -9.63 13.23
N ASP A 88 -2.16 -9.24 13.20
CA ASP A 88 -3.25 -10.02 13.79
C ASP A 88 -3.45 -11.37 13.08
N GLN A 89 -3.41 -11.37 11.74
CA GLN A 89 -3.56 -12.58 10.93
C GLN A 89 -2.36 -13.52 11.08
N VAL A 90 -1.14 -12.98 11.13
CA VAL A 90 0.07 -13.76 11.38
C VAL A 90 0.02 -14.39 12.77
N LYS A 91 -0.39 -13.64 13.80
CA LYS A 91 -0.56 -14.16 15.16
C LYS A 91 -1.57 -15.30 15.20
N LYS A 92 -2.75 -15.12 14.58
CA LYS A 92 -3.78 -16.17 14.45
C LYS A 92 -3.26 -17.40 13.73
N SER A 93 -2.47 -17.21 12.67
CA SER A 93 -1.88 -18.30 11.88
C SER A 93 -0.86 -19.10 12.68
N ILE A 94 0.00 -18.42 13.45
CA ILE A 94 0.96 -19.06 14.36
C ILE A 94 0.23 -19.88 15.43
N ASP A 95 -0.82 -19.33 16.04
CA ASP A 95 -1.62 -20.04 17.05
C ASP A 95 -2.28 -21.31 16.47
N LYS A 96 -2.84 -21.21 15.26
CA LYS A 96 -3.42 -22.35 14.55
C LYS A 96 -2.36 -23.42 14.25
N ALA A 97 -1.18 -23.03 13.77
CA ALA A 97 -0.08 -23.94 13.49
C ALA A 97 0.42 -24.65 14.76
N LYS A 98 0.58 -23.92 15.87
CA LYS A 98 0.95 -24.50 17.18
C LYS A 98 -0.05 -25.55 17.66
N LYS A 99 -1.35 -25.32 17.46
CA LYS A 99 -2.39 -26.30 17.79
C LYS A 99 -2.30 -27.56 16.92
N ALA A 100 -1.97 -27.40 15.63
CA ALA A 100 -1.82 -28.53 14.72
C ALA A 100 -0.60 -29.41 15.04
N LEU A 101 0.51 -28.82 15.47
CA LEU A 101 1.74 -29.54 15.84
C LEU A 101 1.69 -30.23 17.21
N LYS A 102 0.70 -29.93 18.05
CA LYS A 102 0.48 -30.58 19.34
C LYS A 102 -0.38 -31.85 19.25
N LYS A 103 -0.81 -32.23 18.06
CA LYS A 103 -1.41 -33.53 17.75
C LYS A 103 -0.31 -34.51 17.36
#